data_AF-A0ABC9KQZ0-F1
#
_entry.id   AF-A0ABC9KQZ0-F1
#
_cell.length_a   1.000
_cell.length_b   1.000
_cell.length_c   1.000
_cell.angle_alpha   90.00
_cell.angle_beta   90.00
_cell.angle_gamma   90.00
#
_symmetry.space_group_name_H-M   'P 1'
#
loop_
_entity.id
_entity.type
_entity.pdbx_description
1 polymer ?
#
loop_
_entity_poly.entity_id
_entity_poly.type
_entity_poly.pdbx_seq_one_letter_code
_entity_poly.pdbx_strand_id
1 'polypeptide(L)'
;MLQEQAPTLKVQGVDLQDYANRLIERYSNPALRHRTWQIAMDGSQKLPQRMLDSVRWHLAHDSKFDLLALGVAGWMRYVGGVDEQGNPIEISDPLLPVIQKAVQSSAEGKARVQSLLAIKAIFGDDLPDNSLFTAKVTEAYLSLLAHGAKATVAKYSVK
;
A
#
# COMPACT_ATOMS: atom_id res chain seq x y z
N MET A 1 -10.11 6.30 -3.22
CA MET A 1 -10.14 7.77 -3.29
C MET A 1 -11.28 8.34 -2.45
N LEU A 2 -12.53 8.17 -2.87
CA LEU A 2 -13.66 8.79 -2.16
C LEU A 2 -14.02 8.17 -0.80
N GLN A 3 -13.87 6.86 -0.65
CA GLN A 3 -14.34 6.18 0.56
C GLN A 3 -13.29 6.09 1.68
N GLU A 4 -11.99 6.17 1.34
CA GLU A 4 -10.89 5.96 2.31
C GLU A 4 -9.85 7.09 2.34
N GLN A 5 -9.86 8.02 1.36
CA GLN A 5 -8.93 9.16 1.39
C GLN A 5 -9.69 10.46 1.64
N ALA A 6 -10.77 10.71 0.89
CA ALA A 6 -11.57 11.92 1.06
C ALA A 6 -12.07 12.16 2.49
N PRO A 7 -12.51 11.14 3.27
CA PRO A 7 -13.01 11.36 4.64
C PRO A 7 -11.93 11.86 5.61
N THR A 8 -10.65 11.64 5.29
CA THR A 8 -9.54 12.04 6.17
C THR A 8 -9.14 13.52 5.99
N LEU A 9 -9.70 14.19 4.98
CA LEU A 9 -9.36 15.56 4.62
C LEU A 9 -10.19 16.58 5.41
N LYS A 10 -9.59 17.74 5.68
CA LYS A 10 -10.25 18.91 6.29
C LYS A 10 -10.42 20.08 5.30
N VAL A 11 -10.28 19.80 4.00
CA VAL A 11 -10.34 20.81 2.94
C VAL A 11 -11.76 21.36 2.78
N GLN A 12 -11.89 22.66 2.50
CA GLN A 12 -13.15 23.35 2.30
C GLN A 12 -13.24 23.90 0.87
N GLY A 13 -14.46 24.02 0.34
CA GLY A 13 -14.69 24.62 -0.98
C GLY A 13 -14.25 23.75 -2.17
N VAL A 14 -14.06 22.45 -1.96
CA VAL A 14 -13.66 21.49 -3.02
C VAL A 14 -14.70 20.38 -3.12
N ASP A 15 -15.23 20.17 -4.33
CA ASP A 15 -16.01 18.98 -4.63
C ASP A 15 -15.06 17.78 -4.79
N LEU A 16 -14.99 16.95 -3.76
CA LEU A 16 -14.09 15.79 -3.74
C LEU A 16 -14.53 14.70 -4.73
N GLN A 17 -15.81 14.62 -5.08
CA GLN A 17 -16.34 13.67 -6.05
C GLN A 17 -15.92 14.06 -7.47
N ASP A 18 -16.14 15.31 -7.86
CA ASP A 18 -15.62 15.85 -9.14
C ASP A 18 -14.09 15.73 -9.21
N TYR A 19 -13.39 16.06 -8.12
CA TYR A 19 -11.93 15.93 -8.07
C TYR A 19 -11.47 14.48 -8.30
N ALA A 20 -12.11 13.50 -7.67
CA ALA A 20 -11.78 12.09 -7.88
C ALA A 20 -12.09 11.63 -9.31
N ASN A 21 -13.19 12.06 -9.91
CA ASN A 21 -13.52 11.75 -11.31
C ASN A 21 -12.43 12.29 -12.25
N ARG A 22 -12.01 13.55 -12.06
CA ARG A 22 -10.93 14.17 -12.84
C ARG A 22 -9.57 13.48 -12.64
N LEU A 23 -9.29 12.93 -11.46
CA LEU A 23 -8.08 12.12 -11.25
C LEU A 23 -8.08 10.87 -12.13
N ILE A 24 -9.23 10.18 -12.22
CA ILE A 24 -9.36 9.00 -13.09
C ILE A 24 -9.18 9.39 -14.55
N GLU A 25 -9.84 10.45 -15.02
CA GLU A 25 -9.65 10.97 -16.39
C GLU A 25 -8.18 11.27 -16.70
N ARG A 26 -7.47 11.91 -15.76
CA ARG A 26 -6.04 12.22 -15.90
C ARG A 26 -5.17 10.95 -15.92
N TYR A 27 -5.48 9.96 -15.11
CA TYR A 27 -4.76 8.67 -15.10
C TYR A 27 -5.02 7.87 -16.38
N SER A 28 -6.17 8.04 -17.01
CA SER A 28 -6.56 7.41 -18.27
C SER A 28 -6.03 8.12 -19.52
N ASN A 29 -5.22 9.19 -19.38
CA ASN A 29 -4.71 9.94 -20.53
C ASN A 29 -3.83 9.06 -21.45
N PRO A 30 -4.26 8.78 -22.70
CA PRO A 30 -3.56 7.86 -23.59
C PRO A 30 -2.31 8.47 -24.25
N ALA A 31 -2.05 9.77 -24.09
CA ALA A 31 -0.84 10.41 -24.61
C ALA A 31 0.37 10.23 -23.68
N LEU A 32 0.14 9.90 -22.40
CA LEU A 32 1.20 9.69 -21.43
C LEU A 32 1.52 8.19 -21.26
N ARG A 33 2.79 7.88 -21.00
CA ARG A 33 3.27 6.52 -20.68
C ARG A 33 3.89 6.53 -19.29
N HIS A 34 3.11 6.88 -18.29
CA HIS A 34 3.57 6.95 -16.91
C HIS A 34 3.76 5.52 -16.37
N ARG A 35 5.01 5.10 -16.23
CA ARG A 35 5.33 3.72 -15.84
C ARG A 35 4.97 3.50 -14.38
N THR A 36 4.25 2.42 -14.07
CA THR A 36 3.95 2.02 -12.68
C THR A 36 5.23 1.80 -11.87
N TRP A 37 6.28 1.29 -12.51
CA TRP A 37 7.62 1.16 -11.91
C TRP A 37 8.18 2.51 -11.43
N GLN A 38 8.04 3.59 -12.22
CA GLN A 38 8.49 4.93 -11.80
C GLN A 38 7.68 5.46 -10.62
N ILE A 39 6.37 5.16 -10.58
CA ILE A 39 5.51 5.53 -9.46
C ILE A 39 5.94 4.78 -8.18
N ALA A 40 6.31 3.51 -8.32
CA ALA A 40 6.72 2.60 -7.25
C ALA A 40 8.10 2.90 -6.64
N MET A 41 8.96 3.66 -7.34
CA MET A 41 10.23 4.15 -6.79
C MET A 41 10.02 4.87 -5.46
N ASP A 42 11.00 4.82 -4.55
CA ASP A 42 10.99 5.53 -3.27
C ASP A 42 9.72 5.28 -2.45
N GLY A 43 9.21 4.05 -2.47
CA GLY A 43 8.00 3.66 -1.75
C GLY A 43 8.11 3.94 -0.25
N SER A 44 9.29 3.74 0.34
CA SER A 44 9.57 4.07 1.74
C SER A 44 9.33 5.54 2.08
N GLN A 45 9.58 6.43 1.13
CA GLN A 45 9.43 7.88 1.28
C GLN A 45 8.01 8.37 0.98
N LYS A 46 7.17 7.50 0.43
CA LYS A 46 5.84 7.84 -0.10
C LYS A 46 4.72 7.25 0.76
N LEU A 47 4.91 6.07 1.33
CA LEU A 47 3.89 5.38 2.11
C LEU A 47 3.34 6.21 3.28
N PRO A 48 4.16 6.87 4.12
CA PRO A 48 3.68 7.60 5.29
C PRO A 48 2.52 8.55 4.96
N GLN A 49 2.77 9.50 4.05
CA GLN A 49 1.85 10.55 3.68
C GLN A 49 0.81 10.16 2.63
N ARG A 50 1.00 9.04 1.91
CA ARG A 50 0.03 8.61 0.87
C ARG A 50 -0.99 7.61 1.39
N MET A 51 -0.67 6.85 2.43
CA MET A 51 -1.54 5.77 2.93
C MET A 51 -1.57 5.70 4.46
N LEU A 52 -0.43 5.76 5.13
CA LEU A 52 -0.36 5.43 6.56
C LEU A 52 -1.05 6.48 7.44
N ASP A 53 -0.96 7.76 7.10
CA ASP A 53 -1.67 8.80 7.85
C ASP A 53 -3.20 8.69 7.70
N SER A 54 -3.69 8.26 6.53
CA SER A 54 -5.12 7.95 6.34
C SER A 54 -5.52 6.70 7.12
N VAL A 55 -4.68 5.68 7.17
CA VAL A 55 -4.90 4.50 8.03
C VAL A 55 -5.02 4.92 9.49
N ARG A 56 -4.11 5.77 9.99
CA ARG A 56 -4.17 6.31 11.36
C ARG A 56 -5.47 7.05 11.62
N TRP A 57 -5.92 7.87 10.68
CA TRP A 57 -7.21 8.54 10.76
C TRP A 57 -8.34 7.52 10.92
N HIS A 58 -8.38 6.48 10.09
CA HIS A 58 -9.43 5.47 10.15
C HIS A 58 -9.41 4.66 11.46
N LEU A 59 -8.23 4.30 11.96
CA LEU A 59 -8.06 3.63 13.25
C LEU A 59 -8.59 4.49 14.41
N ALA A 60 -8.34 5.79 14.39
CA ALA A 60 -8.81 6.71 15.42
C ALA A 60 -10.34 6.96 15.38
N HIS A 61 -10.98 6.69 14.25
CA HIS A 61 -12.42 6.93 14.03
C HIS A 61 -13.24 5.64 13.88
N ASP A 62 -12.68 4.48 14.25
CA ASP A 62 -13.33 3.16 14.14
C ASP A 62 -13.99 2.92 12.76
N SER A 63 -13.25 3.23 11.69
CA SER A 63 -13.74 3.12 10.32
C SER A 63 -12.83 2.23 9.46
N LYS A 64 -13.36 1.73 8.34
CA LYS A 64 -12.68 0.76 7.48
C LYS A 64 -11.62 1.42 6.59
N PHE A 65 -10.55 0.68 6.31
CA PHE A 65 -9.40 1.08 5.47
C PHE A 65 -8.90 -0.11 4.61
N ASP A 66 -9.83 -0.93 4.10
CA ASP A 66 -9.51 -2.21 3.46
C ASP A 66 -8.65 -2.03 2.19
N LEU A 67 -8.89 -0.99 1.38
CA LEU A 67 -8.08 -0.71 0.18
C LEU A 67 -6.73 -0.07 0.51
N LEU A 68 -6.65 0.75 1.56
CA LEU A 68 -5.38 1.26 2.09
C LEU A 68 -4.49 0.10 2.60
N ALA A 69 -5.07 -0.85 3.33
CA ALA A 69 -4.36 -2.05 3.78
C ALA A 69 -3.86 -2.90 2.60
N LEU A 70 -4.67 -3.03 1.54
CA LEU A 70 -4.25 -3.70 0.30
C LEU A 70 -3.12 -2.93 -0.41
N GLY A 71 -3.15 -1.60 -0.42
CA GLY A 71 -2.06 -0.77 -0.96
C GLY A 71 -0.74 -1.01 -0.23
N VAL A 72 -0.75 -1.06 1.10
CA VAL A 72 0.42 -1.39 1.93
C VAL A 72 0.90 -2.81 1.65
N ALA A 73 0.00 -3.80 1.61
CA ALA A 73 0.34 -5.18 1.29
C ALA A 73 0.93 -5.32 -0.13
N GLY A 74 0.44 -4.53 -1.09
CA GLY A 74 0.97 -4.46 -2.44
C GLY A 74 2.43 -3.96 -2.47
N TRP A 75 2.75 -2.92 -1.70
CA TRP A 75 4.14 -2.48 -1.53
C TRP A 75 5.00 -3.58 -0.91
N MET A 76 4.52 -4.24 0.16
CA MET A 76 5.25 -5.35 0.79
C MET A 76 5.53 -6.49 -0.19
N ARG A 77 4.55 -6.83 -1.03
CA ARG A 77 4.69 -7.90 -2.03
C ARG A 77 5.67 -7.51 -3.14
N TYR A 78 5.65 -6.24 -3.56
CA TYR A 78 6.55 -5.69 -4.57
C TYR A 78 8.01 -5.69 -4.12
N VAL A 79 8.28 -5.21 -2.90
CA VAL A 79 9.64 -5.14 -2.37
C VAL A 79 10.23 -6.50 -1.98
N GLY A 80 9.45 -7.57 -2.09
CA GLY A 80 9.96 -8.95 -2.07
C GLY A 80 10.88 -9.26 -3.25
N GLY A 81 10.89 -8.44 -4.31
CA GLY A 81 11.91 -8.47 -5.37
C GLY A 81 11.70 -9.52 -6.46
N VAL A 82 10.60 -10.25 -6.44
CA VAL A 82 10.23 -11.26 -7.45
C VAL A 82 8.78 -11.07 -7.85
N ASP A 83 8.48 -10.97 -9.14
CA ASP A 83 7.11 -10.78 -9.64
C ASP A 83 6.27 -12.07 -9.58
N GLU A 84 5.04 -12.03 -10.08
CA GLU A 84 4.14 -13.19 -10.09
C GLU A 84 4.51 -14.25 -11.13
N GLN A 85 5.43 -13.95 -12.04
CA GLN A 85 5.95 -14.86 -13.06
C GLN A 85 7.32 -15.46 -12.64
N GLY A 86 7.84 -15.08 -11.47
CA GLY A 86 9.12 -15.53 -10.96
C GLY A 86 10.32 -14.71 -11.44
N ASN A 87 10.09 -13.59 -12.15
CA ASN A 87 11.16 -12.73 -12.64
C ASN A 87 11.60 -11.72 -11.57
N PRO A 88 12.87 -11.29 -11.58
CA PRO A 88 13.36 -10.25 -10.67
C PRO A 88 12.65 -8.90 -10.88
N ILE A 89 12.37 -8.20 -9.79
CA ILE A 89 11.93 -6.81 -9.77
C ILE A 89 13.10 -5.94 -9.33
N GLU A 90 13.47 -4.96 -10.15
CA GLU A 90 14.39 -3.90 -9.73
C GLU A 90 13.69 -2.95 -8.75
N ILE A 91 14.14 -2.94 -7.50
CA ILE A 91 13.62 -2.04 -6.46
C ILE A 91 14.56 -0.83 -6.37
N SER A 92 14.01 0.35 -6.66
CA SER A 92 14.70 1.63 -6.50
C SER A 92 14.09 2.36 -5.31
N ASP A 93 14.84 2.40 -4.19
CA ASP A 93 14.39 3.00 -2.93
C ASP A 93 15.62 3.38 -2.07
N PRO A 94 15.64 4.56 -1.41
CA PRO A 94 16.76 4.96 -0.56
C PRO A 94 16.96 4.06 0.68
N LEU A 95 15.91 3.37 1.13
CA LEU A 95 15.98 2.39 2.22
C LEU A 95 16.16 0.95 1.73
N LEU A 96 16.55 0.74 0.46
CA LEU A 96 16.72 -0.59 -0.13
C LEU A 96 17.55 -1.55 0.76
N PRO A 97 18.70 -1.17 1.36
CA PRO A 97 19.46 -2.09 2.21
C PRO A 97 18.67 -2.58 3.44
N VAL A 98 17.85 -1.70 4.05
CA VAL A 98 17.01 -2.04 5.21
C VAL A 98 15.88 -2.97 4.78
N ILE A 99 15.23 -2.66 3.65
CA ILE A 99 14.15 -3.46 3.08
C ILE A 99 14.65 -4.86 2.71
N GLN A 100 15.78 -4.95 2.00
CA GLN A 100 16.38 -6.23 1.62
C GLN A 100 16.74 -7.07 2.84
N LYS A 101 17.31 -6.46 3.88
CA LYS A 101 17.60 -7.17 5.13
C LYS A 101 16.34 -7.76 5.75
N ALA A 102 15.25 -6.98 5.85
CA ALA A 102 13.97 -7.46 6.38
C ALA A 102 13.40 -8.62 5.55
N VAL A 103 13.43 -8.51 4.22
CA VAL A 103 12.96 -9.56 3.30
C VAL A 103 13.79 -10.84 3.45
N GLN A 104 15.12 -10.73 3.48
CA GLN A 104 16.04 -11.87 3.60
C GLN A 104 15.96 -12.56 4.96
N SER A 105 15.68 -11.81 6.03
CA SER A 105 15.54 -12.35 7.38
C SER A 105 14.16 -12.96 7.69
N SER A 106 13.24 -13.01 6.71
CA SER A 106 11.87 -13.44 6.92
C SER A 106 11.36 -14.44 5.88
N ALA A 107 10.67 -15.47 6.36
CA ALA A 107 9.93 -16.38 5.51
C ALA A 107 8.75 -15.67 4.82
N GLU A 108 8.34 -16.18 3.65
CA GLU A 108 7.18 -15.64 2.93
C GLU A 108 5.88 -15.81 3.73
N GLY A 109 4.91 -14.92 3.52
CA GLY A 109 3.62 -14.90 4.23
C GLY A 109 3.63 -13.99 5.46
N LYS A 110 3.08 -14.48 6.60
CA LYS A 110 2.88 -13.64 7.80
C LYS A 110 4.18 -13.07 8.37
N ALA A 111 5.26 -13.87 8.36
CA ALA A 111 6.56 -13.45 8.87
C ALA A 111 7.15 -12.29 8.03
N ARG A 112 6.94 -12.29 6.71
CA ARG A 112 7.35 -11.20 5.82
C ARG A 112 6.65 -9.89 6.17
N VAL A 113 5.33 -9.94 6.40
CA VAL A 113 4.54 -8.76 6.81
C VAL A 113 5.07 -8.20 8.13
N GLN A 114 5.26 -9.06 9.13
CA GLN A 114 5.80 -8.66 10.45
C GLN A 114 7.19 -8.02 10.34
N SER A 115 8.08 -8.61 9.54
CA SER A 115 9.45 -8.11 9.38
C SER A 115 9.49 -6.75 8.67
N LEU A 116 8.65 -6.53 7.65
CA LEU A 116 8.56 -5.25 6.96
C LEU A 116 7.86 -4.17 7.82
N LEU A 117 6.83 -4.53 8.59
CA LEU A 117 6.18 -3.62 9.54
C LEU A 117 7.17 -3.09 10.59
N ALA A 118 8.16 -3.89 10.99
CA ALA A 118 9.17 -3.49 11.96
C ALA A 118 10.10 -2.35 11.48
N ILE A 119 10.02 -1.92 10.22
CA ILE A 119 10.79 -0.78 9.69
C ILE A 119 10.15 0.53 10.18
N LYS A 120 10.51 0.95 11.40
CA LYS A 120 9.99 2.16 12.07
C LYS A 120 10.12 3.45 11.27
N ALA A 121 11.17 3.56 10.44
CA ALA A 121 11.37 4.70 9.55
C ALA A 121 10.22 4.90 8.54
N ILE A 122 9.45 3.84 8.25
CA ILE A 122 8.30 3.86 7.35
C ILE A 122 6.99 3.84 8.16
N PHE A 123 6.87 2.87 9.08
CA PHE A 123 5.60 2.59 9.76
C PHE A 123 5.39 3.32 11.08
N GLY A 124 6.42 4.00 11.60
CA GLY A 124 6.40 4.59 12.95
C GLY A 124 6.44 3.52 14.04
N ASP A 125 6.13 3.95 15.27
CA ASP A 125 6.04 3.08 16.44
C ASP A 125 4.62 2.59 16.71
N ASP A 126 3.61 3.25 16.14
CA ASP A 126 2.20 3.02 16.42
C ASP A 126 1.60 1.88 15.60
N LEU A 127 1.87 1.85 14.29
CA LEU A 127 1.27 0.88 13.38
C LEU A 127 1.76 -0.57 13.58
N PRO A 128 3.06 -0.84 13.85
CA PRO A 128 3.54 -2.21 14.05
C PRO A 128 2.87 -2.92 15.23
N ASP A 129 2.50 -2.17 16.28
CA ASP A 129 1.84 -2.68 17.49
C ASP A 129 0.31 -2.64 17.38
N ASN A 130 -0.25 -2.08 16.30
CA ASN A 130 -1.68 -2.06 16.07
C ASN A 130 -2.17 -3.40 15.48
N SER A 131 -2.90 -4.17 16.29
CA SER A 131 -3.36 -5.52 15.92
C SER A 131 -4.35 -5.53 14.76
N LEU A 132 -5.27 -4.54 14.69
CA LEU A 132 -6.25 -4.42 13.61
C LEU A 132 -5.55 -4.12 12.27
N PHE A 133 -4.63 -3.15 12.26
CA PHE A 133 -3.85 -2.83 11.07
C PHE A 133 -3.03 -4.02 10.59
N THR A 134 -2.27 -4.66 11.50
CA THR A 134 -1.46 -5.84 11.20
C THR A 134 -2.31 -6.97 10.62
N ALA A 135 -3.49 -7.22 11.19
CA ALA A 135 -4.41 -8.24 10.70
C ALA A 135 -4.91 -7.93 9.28
N LYS A 136 -5.31 -6.68 9.00
CA LYS A 136 -5.83 -6.24 7.69
C LYS A 136 -4.78 -6.29 6.59
N VAL A 137 -3.56 -5.82 6.87
CA VAL A 137 -2.44 -5.91 5.92
C VAL A 137 -2.07 -7.37 5.68
N THR A 138 -2.05 -8.20 6.72
CA THR A 138 -1.77 -9.63 6.58
C THR A 138 -2.84 -10.35 5.74
N GLU A 139 -4.13 -10.07 5.96
CA GLU A 139 -5.24 -10.61 5.16
C GLU A 139 -5.03 -10.29 3.66
N ALA A 140 -4.77 -9.02 3.35
CA ALA A 140 -4.54 -8.57 1.99
C ALA A 140 -3.27 -9.21 1.38
N TYR A 141 -2.18 -9.28 2.14
CA TYR A 141 -0.93 -9.89 1.69
C TYR A 141 -1.08 -11.37 1.34
N LEU A 142 -1.78 -12.13 2.19
CA LEU A 142 -2.06 -13.54 1.92
C LEU A 142 -2.99 -13.73 0.71
N SER A 143 -3.94 -12.82 0.48
CA SER A 143 -4.74 -12.81 -0.75
C SER A 143 -3.87 -12.59 -1.99
N LEU A 144 -2.90 -11.67 -1.94
CA LEU A 144 -1.96 -11.44 -3.04
C LEU A 144 -1.13 -12.69 -3.35
N LEU A 145 -0.66 -13.41 -2.33
CA LEU A 145 0.07 -14.66 -2.53
C LEU A 145 -0.80 -15.78 -3.12
N ALA A 146 -2.03 -15.91 -2.64
CA ALA A 146 -2.92 -17.02 -3.02
C ALA A 146 -3.58 -16.82 -4.39
N HIS A 147 -3.84 -15.56 -4.77
CA HIS A 147 -4.70 -15.25 -5.92
C HIS A 147 -4.06 -14.30 -6.93
N GLY A 148 -2.90 -13.71 -6.61
CA GLY A 148 -2.29 -12.65 -7.39
C GLY A 148 -2.99 -11.30 -7.22
N ALA A 149 -2.32 -10.25 -7.68
CA ALA A 149 -2.74 -8.86 -7.55
C ALA A 149 -4.03 -8.59 -8.33
N LYS A 150 -4.14 -9.09 -9.56
CA LYS A 150 -5.30 -8.85 -10.43
C LYS A 150 -6.60 -9.36 -9.81
N ALA A 151 -6.61 -10.60 -9.32
CA ALA A 151 -7.80 -11.20 -8.71
C ALA A 151 -8.08 -10.60 -7.32
N THR A 152 -7.04 -10.30 -6.54
CA THR A 152 -7.20 -9.64 -5.24
C THR A 152 -7.83 -8.26 -5.37
N VAL A 153 -7.38 -7.42 -6.32
CA VAL A 153 -7.98 -6.10 -6.55
C VAL A 153 -9.45 -6.24 -6.96
N ALA A 154 -9.79 -7.18 -7.85
CA ALA A 154 -11.18 -7.42 -8.24
C ALA A 154 -12.07 -7.88 -7.06
N LYS A 155 -11.52 -8.68 -6.14
CA LYS A 155 -12.20 -9.09 -4.90
C LYS A 155 -12.43 -7.90 -3.97
N TYR A 156 -11.43 -7.04 -3.80
CA TYR A 156 -11.51 -5.90 -2.89
C TYR A 156 -12.34 -4.74 -3.45
N SER A 157 -12.52 -4.64 -4.77
CA SER A 157 -13.32 -3.56 -5.37
C SER A 157 -14.83 -3.69 -5.14
N VAL A 158 -15.29 -4.85 -4.66
CA VAL A 158 -16.71 -5.15 -4.40
C VAL A 158 -17.00 -5.51 -2.94
N LYS A 159 -15.99 -5.43 -2.07
CA LYS A 159 -16.07 -5.71 -0.62
C LYS A 159 -16.61 -4.50 0.14
#